data_AF-A0A257G6E5-F1
#
_entry.id   AF-A0A257G6E5-F1
#
_cell.length_a   1.000
_cell.length_b   1.000
_cell.length_c   1.000
_cell.angle_alpha   90.00
_cell.angle_beta   90.00
_cell.angle_gamma   90.00
#
_symmetry.space_group_name_H-M   'P 1'
#
loop_
_entity.id
_entity.type
_entity.pdbx_description
1 polymer ?
#
loop_
_entity_poly.entity_id
_entity_poly.type
_entity_poly.pdbx_seq_one_letter_code
_entity_poly.pdbx_strand_id
1 'polypeptide(L)' 'MEKAIPRATKRPATFARPEHWSTDPAPQPREAEKRDDPDGLDPTRFGDWERNGIAIDF' A
#
# COMPACT_ATOMS: atom_id res chain seq x y z
N MET A 1 14.56 30.78 -13.04
CA MET A 1 15.15 30.19 -11.81
C MET A 1 14.08 29.30 -11.20
N GLU A 2 14.30 27.99 -11.21
CA GLU A 2 13.36 27.01 -10.67
C GLU A 2 13.33 27.14 -9.14
N LYS A 3 12.15 27.30 -8.56
CA LYS A 3 11.98 27.46 -7.11
C LYS A 3 12.03 26.07 -6.48
N ALA A 4 13.05 25.78 -5.69
CA ALA A 4 13.15 24.51 -4.97
C ALA A 4 11.96 24.32 -4.02
N ILE A 5 11.28 23.18 -4.11
CA ILE A 5 10.15 22.84 -3.23
C ILE A 5 10.73 22.38 -1.88
N PRO A 6 10.41 23.05 -0.75
CA PRO A 6 10.93 22.67 0.56
C PRO A 6 10.34 21.32 1.01
N ARG A 7 11.16 20.49 1.66
CA ARG A 7 10.72 19.20 2.23
C ARG A 7 9.67 19.44 3.31
N ALA A 8 8.52 18.77 3.20
CA ALA A 8 7.47 18.80 4.21
C ALA A 8 7.87 17.96 5.44
N THR A 9 8.65 18.54 6.35
CA THR A 9 9.15 17.86 7.57
C THR A 9 8.23 18.02 8.78
N LYS A 10 7.17 18.83 8.67
CA LYS A 10 6.20 19.08 9.75
C LYS A 10 4.81 18.60 9.34
N ARG A 11 4.14 17.89 10.24
CA ARG A 11 2.74 17.46 10.07
C ARG A 11 1.83 18.70 10.01
N PRO A 12 0.88 18.78 9.05
CA PRO A 12 -0.14 19.82 9.03
C PRO A 12 -0.97 19.83 10.32
N ALA A 13 -1.33 21.02 10.81
CA ALA A 13 -2.08 21.17 12.07
C ALA A 13 -3.49 20.56 12.01
N THR A 14 -4.07 20.44 10.81
CA THR A 14 -5.46 20.04 10.58
C THR A 14 -5.64 18.57 10.18
N PHE A 15 -4.71 17.69 10.57
CA PHE A 15 -4.90 16.26 10.34
C PHE A 15 -6.01 15.71 11.25
N ALA A 16 -7.19 15.48 10.67
CA ALA A 16 -8.28 14.75 11.31
C ALA A 16 -8.21 13.28 10.89
N ARG A 17 -8.24 12.38 11.87
CA ARG A 17 -8.34 10.95 11.63
C ARG A 17 -9.73 10.62 11.04
N PRO A 18 -9.81 9.81 9.97
CA PRO A 18 -11.09 9.33 9.46
C PRO A 18 -11.87 8.51 10.49
N GLU A 19 -13.20 8.54 10.41
CA GLU A 19 -14.11 7.88 11.37
C GLU A 19 -13.96 6.36 11.39
N HIS A 20 -13.50 5.77 10.28
CA HIS A 20 -13.31 4.32 10.13
C HIS A 20 -11.97 3.81 10.68
N TRP A 21 -11.09 4.69 11.19
CA TRP A 21 -9.82 4.26 11.79
C TRP A 21 -10.01 3.80 13.23
N SER A 22 -9.80 2.50 13.46
CA SER A 22 -9.69 1.95 14.81
C SER A 22 -8.24 1.96 15.32
N THR A 23 -8.08 2.01 16.64
CA THR A 23 -6.81 1.79 17.37
C THR A 23 -6.80 0.43 18.07
N ASP A 24 -7.82 -0.40 17.81
CA ASP A 24 -7.88 -1.77 18.30
C ASP A 24 -6.66 -2.58 17.80
N PRO A 25 -6.21 -3.57 18.58
CA PRO A 25 -5.11 -4.44 18.15
C PRO A 25 -5.45 -5.13 16.83
N ALA A 26 -4.41 -5.37 16.02
CA ALA A 26 -4.55 -6.13 14.78
C ALA A 26 -5.19 -7.51 15.05
N PRO A 27 -5.97 -8.04 14.10
CA PRO A 27 -6.54 -9.37 14.23
C PRO A 27 -5.44 -10.42 14.34
N GLN A 28 -5.76 -11.55 14.98
CA GLN A 28 -4.83 -12.67 15.08
C GLN A 28 -4.43 -13.16 13.68
N PRO A 29 -3.16 -13.55 13.48
CA PRO A 29 -2.71 -14.13 12.21
C PRO A 29 -3.57 -15.35 11.84
N ARG A 30 -3.95 -15.44 10.58
CA ARG A 30 -4.67 -16.59 10.01
C ARG A 30 -4.13 -16.89 8.62
N GLU A 31 -4.32 -18.12 8.18
CA GLU A 31 -3.98 -18.51 6.81
C GLU A 31 -4.76 -17.66 5.80
N ALA A 32 -4.10 -17.33 4.69
CA ALA A 32 -4.74 -16.62 3.59
C ALA A 32 -5.77 -17.53 2.94
N GLU A 33 -7.03 -17.08 2.91
CA GLU A 33 -8.08 -17.74 2.15
C GLU A 33 -7.81 -17.51 0.65
N LYS A 34 -7.67 -18.59 -0.13
CA LYS A 34 -7.68 -18.49 -1.59
C LYS A 34 -9.04 -17.97 -2.02
N ARG A 35 -9.08 -16.73 -2.49
CA ARG A 35 -10.24 -16.17 -3.15
C ARG A 35 -10.14 -16.51 -4.63
N ASP A 36 -11.24 -16.97 -5.21
CA ASP A 36 -11.38 -16.92 -6.66
C ASP A 36 -11.41 -15.44 -7.03
N ASP A 37 -10.27 -14.96 -7.52
CA ASP A 37 -10.13 -13.58 -7.99
C ASP A 37 -10.41 -13.56 -9.50
N PRO A 38 -11.64 -13.25 -9.92
CA PRO A 38 -12.00 -13.23 -11.34
C PRO A 38 -11.21 -12.18 -12.12
N ASP A 39 -10.69 -11.15 -11.44
CA ASP A 39 -9.86 -10.09 -12.04
C ASP A 39 -8.35 -10.38 -11.89
N GLY A 40 -7.97 -11.44 -11.15
CA GLY A 40 -6.58 -11.85 -10.93
C GLY A 40 -5.77 -10.87 -10.08
N LEU A 41 -6.43 -9.96 -9.36
CA LEU A 41 -5.85 -8.89 -8.55
C LEU A 41 -5.47 -9.39 -7.14
N ASP A 42 -4.76 -10.51 -7.08
CA ASP A 42 -4.17 -10.97 -5.83
C ASP A 42 -3.10 -9.94 -5.41
N PRO A 43 -3.17 -9.33 -4.22
CA PRO A 43 -2.16 -8.37 -3.73
C PRO A 43 -0.73 -8.90 -3.84
N THR A 44 -0.52 -10.22 -3.78
CA THR A 44 0.79 -10.86 -3.97
C THR A 44 1.30 -10.77 -5.43
N ARG A 45 0.45 -10.53 -6.41
CA ARG A 45 0.83 -10.34 -7.83
C ARG A 45 1.20 -8.91 -8.21
N PHE A 46 1.04 -7.93 -7.32
CA PHE A 46 1.36 -6.53 -7.64
C PHE A 46 2.83 -6.15 -7.38
N GLY A 47 3.68 -7.10 -6.98
CA GLY A 47 5.15 -6.92 -6.86
C GLY A 47 5.94 -7.64 -7.95
N ASP A 48 5.41 -8.74 -8.49
CA ASP A 48 6.10 -9.55 -9.50
C ASP A 48 5.72 -9.07 -10.91
N TRP A 49 6.36 -8.04 -11.43
CA TRP A 49 6.23 -7.69 -12.84
C TRP A 49 7.18 -8.54 -13.67
N GLU A 50 6.77 -9.04 -14.84
CA GLU A 50 7.71 -9.76 -15.72
C GLU A 50 8.00 -8.94 -16.98
N ARG A 51 9.29 -8.82 -17.34
CA ARG A 51 9.71 -8.28 -18.64
C ARG A 51 10.73 -9.22 -19.28
N ASN A 52 10.40 -9.74 -20.46
CA ASN A 52 11.24 -10.65 -21.23
C ASN A 52 11.66 -11.93 -20.46
N GLY A 53 10.77 -12.57 -19.69
CA GLY A 53 11.14 -13.78 -18.94
C GLY A 53 11.83 -13.51 -17.61
N ILE A 54 11.96 -12.24 -17.18
CA ILE A 54 12.67 -11.85 -15.98
C ILE A 54 11.67 -11.19 -15.03
N ALA A 55 11.59 -11.72 -13.80
CA ALA A 55 10.87 -11.09 -12.71
C ALA A 55 11.57 -9.78 -12.32
N ILE A 56 10.79 -8.71 -12.34
CA ILE A 56 11.10 -7.34 -11.99
C ILE A 56 10.21 -7.00 -10.80
N ASP A 57 10.85 -6.75 -9.67
CA ASP A 57 10.29 -6.06 -8.52
C ASP A 57 11.00 -4.70 -8.41
N PHE A 58 10.44 -3.72 -7.71
CA PHE A 58 10.99 -2.35 -7.63
C PHE A 58 12.45 -2.32 -7.14
#